data_AF-A0A2D6CST7-F1
#
_entry.id   AF-A0A2D6CST7-F1
#
_cell.length_a   1.000
_cell.length_b   1.000
_cell.length_c   1.000
_cell.angle_alpha   90.00
_cell.angle_beta   90.00
_cell.angle_gamma   90.00
#
_symmetry.space_group_name_H-M   'P 1'
#
loop_
_entity.id
_entity.type
_entity.pdbx_description
1 polymer ?
#
loop_
_entity_poly.entity_id
_entity_poly.type
_entity_poly.pdbx_seq_one_letter_code
_entity_poly.pdbx_strand_id
1 'polypeptide(L)'
;MPAPRIEGQGRMPHITYLPDDRRVETGPDESILETSLAAGIPHAYACAAKARCSTCRVVVAAGAEHCSERTEAESVLATRLRFADNIRLACQTRVVGDVTVRRPVLDDVDIAVTSQLGKDVLPDHVGEEKRIAILFADISGYTSFVESLPPYDVVHALNRYFYLMHAVVEESGGYVSDYVGDGLLAFFGVDDESTAASDAVAAGIAMFGAVERLNAYLDPMYGRTFRIRVGVHYGEAVVGTIGIGDIRKLAAFGDAVNYASRVETTNKEVGTDFLISDAAREQLDGRAELGRVVVTELRGRPGEHVLHEVLGLADADGPATSDDE
;
A
#
# COMPACT_ATOMS: atom_id res chain seq x y z
N MET A 1 -6.07 -4.77 54.33
CA MET A 1 -5.95 -3.30 54.48
C MET A 1 -6.23 -2.67 53.13
N PRO A 2 -7.33 -1.92 52.98
CA PRO A 2 -7.65 -1.25 51.73
C PRO A 2 -6.72 -0.05 51.51
N ALA A 3 -6.26 0.14 50.27
CA ALA A 3 -5.44 1.28 49.87
C ALA A 3 -6.21 2.61 50.00
N PRO A 4 -5.54 3.72 50.33
CA PRO A 4 -6.19 5.00 50.57
C PRO A 4 -6.76 5.58 49.27
N ARG A 5 -8.03 6.02 49.31
CA ARG A 5 -8.62 6.90 48.30
C ARG A 5 -7.88 8.23 48.34
N ILE A 6 -7.22 8.60 47.24
CA ILE A 6 -6.77 9.96 47.01
C ILE A 6 -7.99 10.76 46.55
N GLU A 7 -8.72 11.34 47.50
CA GLU A 7 -9.67 12.42 47.24
C GLU A 7 -8.86 13.69 46.96
N GLY A 8 -8.67 13.99 45.67
CA GLY A 8 -8.21 15.29 45.19
C GLY A 8 -9.16 15.76 44.09
N GLN A 9 -9.81 16.90 44.30
CA GLN A 9 -10.55 17.62 43.26
C GLN A 9 -9.56 18.05 42.15
N GLY A 10 -9.29 17.15 41.21
CA GLY A 10 -8.42 17.41 40.06
C GLY A 10 -9.17 18.22 39.02
N ARG A 11 -8.81 19.49 38.86
CA ARG A 11 -9.31 20.33 37.75
C ARG A 11 -8.98 19.62 36.43
N MET A 12 -10.00 19.33 35.63
CA MET A 12 -9.80 18.67 34.34
C MET A 12 -8.97 19.58 33.41
N PRO A 13 -7.95 19.02 32.73
CA PRO A 13 -7.09 19.82 31.87
C PRO A 13 -7.88 20.34 30.67
N HIS A 14 -7.48 21.51 30.17
CA HIS A 14 -8.06 22.09 28.96
C HIS A 14 -7.03 22.14 27.83
N ILE A 15 -7.47 21.79 26.63
CA ILE A 15 -6.69 21.92 25.40
C ILE A 15 -7.28 23.09 24.60
N THR A 16 -6.45 24.06 24.26
CA THR A 16 -6.81 25.14 23.34
C THR A 16 -6.27 24.83 21.95
N TYR A 17 -7.15 24.71 20.96
CA TYR A 17 -6.82 24.36 19.57
C TYR A 17 -6.76 25.61 18.68
N LEU A 18 -5.57 25.90 18.16
CA LEU A 18 -5.34 26.94 17.15
C LEU A 18 -5.37 26.31 15.74
N PRO A 19 -5.83 27.06 14.71
CA PRO A 19 -6.22 28.48 14.73
C PRO A 19 -7.66 28.79 15.17
N ASP A 20 -8.51 27.80 15.45
CA ASP A 20 -9.95 28.04 15.73
C ASP A 20 -10.22 28.74 17.08
N ASP A 21 -9.19 28.85 17.92
CA ASP A 21 -9.24 29.38 19.30
C ASP A 21 -10.30 28.69 20.16
N ARG A 22 -10.51 27.39 19.92
CA ARG A 22 -11.48 26.57 20.66
C ARG A 22 -10.82 25.91 21.85
N ARG A 23 -11.34 26.18 23.04
CA ARG A 23 -10.92 25.54 24.30
C ARG A 23 -11.87 24.41 24.66
N VAL A 24 -11.30 23.23 24.90
CA VAL A 24 -12.04 22.00 25.18
C VAL A 24 -11.47 21.34 26.43
N GLU A 25 -12.34 20.83 27.29
CA GLU A 25 -11.97 20.00 28.44
C GLU A 25 -11.60 18.59 27.97
N THR A 26 -10.47 18.05 28.43
CA THR A 26 -10.03 16.70 28.06
C THR A 26 -10.48 15.67 29.09
N GLY A 27 -10.96 14.52 28.62
CA GLY A 27 -11.27 13.38 29.47
C GLY A 27 -10.01 12.75 30.09
N PRO A 28 -10.17 11.94 31.15
CA PRO A 28 -9.07 11.16 31.71
C PRO A 28 -8.55 10.16 30.66
N ASP A 29 -7.24 10.15 30.46
CA ASP A 29 -6.52 9.28 29.51
C ASP A 29 -6.80 9.50 28.00
N GLU A 30 -7.52 10.57 27.64
CA GLU A 30 -7.71 10.96 26.24
C GLU A 30 -6.44 11.60 25.66
N SER A 31 -6.15 11.26 24.42
CA SER A 31 -5.16 11.93 23.60
C SER A 31 -5.68 13.26 23.06
N ILE A 32 -4.77 14.16 22.69
CA ILE A 32 -5.11 15.43 22.03
C ILE A 32 -5.97 15.19 20.78
N LEU A 33 -5.75 14.10 20.04
CA LEU A 33 -6.57 13.79 18.87
C LEU A 33 -8.00 13.43 19.28
N GLU A 34 -8.18 12.51 20.23
CA GLU A 34 -9.50 12.05 20.69
C GLU A 34 -10.34 13.21 21.21
N THR A 35 -9.77 14.07 22.06
CA THR A 35 -10.46 15.26 22.58
C THR A 35 -10.88 16.22 21.46
N SER A 36 -10.04 16.41 20.44
CA SER A 36 -10.39 17.26 19.31
C SER A 36 -11.56 16.71 18.48
N LEU A 37 -11.55 15.40 18.19
CA LEU A 37 -12.59 14.74 17.42
C LEU A 37 -13.91 14.71 18.19
N ALA A 38 -13.88 14.40 19.49
CA ALA A 38 -15.05 14.42 20.37
C ALA A 38 -15.72 15.81 20.44
N ALA A 39 -14.92 16.88 20.35
CA ALA A 39 -15.42 18.26 20.34
C ALA A 39 -15.82 18.78 18.93
N GLY A 40 -15.78 17.93 17.91
CA GLY A 40 -16.06 18.30 16.52
C GLY A 40 -15.08 19.32 15.97
N ILE A 41 -13.82 19.30 16.43
CA ILE A 41 -12.73 20.12 15.90
C ILE A 41 -12.07 19.32 14.76
N PRO A 42 -12.08 19.82 13.51
CA PRO A 42 -11.42 19.11 12.41
C PRO A 42 -9.94 18.88 12.72
N HIS A 43 -9.50 17.63 12.61
CA HIS A 43 -8.12 17.26 12.89
C HIS A 43 -7.73 16.16 11.91
N ALA A 44 -6.66 16.37 11.14
CA ALA A 44 -6.21 15.36 10.19
C ALA A 44 -5.60 14.15 10.92
N TYR A 45 -5.98 12.93 10.53
CA TYR A 45 -5.35 11.69 11.00
C TYR A 45 -5.50 10.61 9.91
N ALA A 46 -4.39 10.11 9.37
CA ALA A 46 -4.43 9.16 8.26
C ALA A 46 -4.44 7.70 8.73
N CYS A 47 -3.72 7.39 9.81
CA CYS A 47 -3.50 6.02 10.26
C CYS A 47 -4.44 5.54 11.38
N ALA A 48 -5.66 6.09 11.47
CA ALA A 48 -6.60 5.76 12.54
C ALA A 48 -5.98 5.80 13.95
N ALA A 49 -5.22 6.86 14.25
CA ALA A 49 -4.56 7.10 15.54
C ALA A 49 -3.43 6.11 15.94
N LYS A 50 -2.93 5.26 15.03
CA LYS A 50 -1.91 4.22 15.33
C LYS A 50 -0.44 4.69 15.33
N ALA A 51 -0.18 5.99 15.23
CA ALA A 51 1.19 6.56 15.08
C ALA A 51 2.00 5.95 13.91
N ARG A 52 1.32 5.61 12.80
CA ARG A 52 1.94 5.19 11.53
C ARG A 52 2.11 6.33 10.52
N CYS A 53 1.53 7.49 10.82
CA CYS A 53 1.63 8.71 10.03
C CYS A 53 1.90 9.92 10.93
N SER A 54 2.32 11.03 10.33
CA SER A 54 2.55 12.31 11.02
C SER A 54 1.46 13.35 10.79
N THR A 55 0.31 12.98 10.20
CA THR A 55 -0.72 13.95 9.80
C THR A 55 -1.43 14.61 10.98
N CYS A 56 -1.59 13.89 12.11
CA CYS A 56 -2.13 14.42 13.36
C CYS A 56 -1.14 15.25 14.19
N ARG A 57 -0.01 15.66 13.61
CA ARG A 57 1.00 16.42 14.33
C ARG A 57 0.42 17.75 14.82
N VAL A 58 0.83 18.15 16.02
CA VAL A 58 0.54 19.47 16.58
C VAL A 58 1.82 20.14 17.03
N VAL A 59 1.85 21.47 16.94
CA VAL A 59 2.86 22.28 17.59
C VAL A 59 2.31 22.70 18.96
N VAL A 60 2.94 22.26 20.04
CA VAL A 60 2.61 22.70 21.39
C VAL A 60 3.15 24.13 21.54
N ALA A 61 2.23 25.09 21.57
CA ALA A 61 2.54 26.51 21.67
C ALA A 61 2.76 26.94 23.14
N ALA A 62 2.06 26.29 24.09
CA ALA A 62 2.20 26.51 25.52
C ALA A 62 1.84 25.24 26.31
N GLY A 63 2.44 25.05 27.49
CA GLY A 63 2.17 23.93 28.39
C GLY A 63 2.83 22.60 27.99
N ALA A 64 4.00 22.64 27.35
CA ALA A 64 4.70 21.42 26.91
C ALA A 64 5.09 20.50 28.08
N GLU A 65 5.33 21.08 29.27
CA GLU A 65 5.56 20.39 30.53
C GLU A 65 4.35 19.58 31.02
N HIS A 66 3.15 19.86 30.52
CA HIS A 66 1.93 19.11 30.83
C HIS A 66 1.63 17.99 29.84
N CYS A 67 2.44 17.84 28.78
CA CYS A 67 2.32 16.74 27.84
C CYS A 67 2.98 15.48 28.41
N SER A 68 2.40 14.32 28.12
CA SER A 68 3.04 13.04 28.40
C SER A 68 4.38 12.90 27.68
N GLU A 69 5.24 12.03 28.21
CA GLU A 69 6.43 11.60 27.48
C GLU A 69 6.05 11.02 26.12
N ARG A 70 6.99 11.02 25.17
CA ARG A 70 6.77 10.42 23.85
C ARG A 70 6.61 8.92 24.03
N THR A 71 5.60 8.35 23.39
CA THR A 71 5.52 6.89 23.25
C THR A 71 6.67 6.40 22.38
N GLU A 72 6.95 5.10 22.40
CA GLU A 72 7.96 4.49 21.52
C GLU A 72 7.64 4.77 20.05
N ALA A 73 6.38 4.56 19.64
CA ALA A 73 5.92 4.82 18.28
C ALA A 73 6.08 6.30 17.88
N GLU A 74 5.75 7.23 18.78
CA GLU A 74 5.98 8.66 18.54
C GLU A 74 7.48 8.98 18.41
N SER A 75 8.32 8.38 19.25
CA SER A 75 9.77 8.63 19.27
C SER A 75 10.45 8.18 17.98
N VAL A 76 10.01 7.05 17.41
CA VAL A 76 10.48 6.56 16.11
C VAL A 76 10.17 7.57 15.00
N LEU A 77 8.93 8.05 14.92
CA LEU A 77 8.52 9.04 13.93
C LEU A 77 9.19 10.40 14.15
N ALA A 78 9.29 10.85 15.40
CA ALA A 78 9.93 12.11 15.77
C ALA A 78 11.40 12.14 15.35
N THR A 79 12.12 11.04 15.57
CA THR A 79 13.52 10.90 15.14
C THR A 79 13.63 10.89 13.62
N ARG A 80 12.84 10.04 12.94
CA ARG A 80 12.86 9.90 11.48
C ARG A 80 12.53 11.20 10.76
N LEU A 81 11.54 11.94 11.24
CA LEU A 81 11.06 13.19 10.64
C LEU A 81 11.70 14.45 11.24
N ARG A 82 12.62 14.29 12.20
CA ARG A 82 13.34 15.37 12.90
C ARG A 82 12.39 16.41 13.51
N PHE A 83 11.43 15.93 14.29
CA PHE A 83 10.52 16.79 15.02
C PHE A 83 11.29 17.64 16.03
N ALA A 84 10.95 18.92 16.12
CA ALA A 84 11.33 19.74 17.26
C ALA A 84 10.65 19.22 18.54
N ASP A 85 11.20 19.54 19.71
CA ASP A 85 10.70 19.03 21.00
C ASP A 85 9.23 19.39 21.25
N ASN A 86 8.79 20.55 20.76
CA ASN A 86 7.42 21.03 20.85
C ASN A 86 6.48 20.48 19.76
N ILE A 87 6.96 19.66 18.83
CA ILE A 87 6.11 18.98 17.85
C ILE A 87 5.75 17.60 18.38
N ARG A 88 4.46 17.35 18.56
CA ARG A 88 3.92 16.11 19.12
C ARG A 88 2.94 15.45 18.18
N LEU A 89 2.78 14.13 18.27
CA LEU A 89 1.66 13.43 17.61
C LEU A 89 0.42 13.52 18.50
N ALA A 90 -0.65 14.16 18.01
CA ALA A 90 -1.85 14.36 18.80
C ALA A 90 -2.49 13.04 19.24
N CYS A 91 -2.40 11.97 18.43
CA CYS A 91 -2.93 10.65 18.79
C CYS A 91 -2.16 9.92 19.90
N GLN A 92 -0.92 10.33 20.18
CA GLN A 92 -0.06 9.68 21.17
C GLN A 92 0.10 10.49 22.45
N THR A 93 -0.15 11.79 22.36
CA THR A 93 0.13 12.72 23.46
C THR A 93 -1.09 12.92 24.32
N ARG A 94 -0.95 12.63 25.61
CA ARG A 94 -1.92 12.92 26.67
C ARG A 94 -1.51 14.17 27.42
N VAL A 95 -2.45 14.80 28.09
CA VAL A 95 -2.19 16.03 28.85
C VAL A 95 -2.67 15.90 30.29
N VAL A 96 -1.87 16.38 31.22
CA VAL A 96 -2.18 16.38 32.67
C VAL A 96 -2.46 17.79 33.21
N GLY A 97 -2.33 18.81 32.36
CA GLY A 97 -2.54 20.22 32.66
C GLY A 97 -2.94 20.98 31.40
N ASP A 98 -3.23 22.27 31.54
CA ASP A 98 -3.69 23.09 30.41
C ASP A 98 -2.59 23.23 29.36
N VAL A 99 -2.94 23.03 28.08
CA VAL A 99 -2.02 23.18 26.94
C VAL A 99 -2.67 23.98 25.82
N THR A 100 -1.84 24.63 25.02
CA THR A 100 -2.24 25.25 23.75
C THR A 100 -1.53 24.56 22.62
N VAL A 101 -2.29 24.05 21.65
CA VAL A 101 -1.77 23.31 20.51
C VAL A 101 -2.20 23.98 19.22
N ARG A 102 -1.27 24.07 18.27
CA ARG A 102 -1.53 24.57 16.93
C ARG A 102 -1.48 23.40 15.96
N ARG A 103 -2.58 23.18 15.24
CA ARG A 103 -2.60 22.28 14.08
C ARG A 103 -1.80 22.97 12.96
N PRO A 104 -0.68 22.38 12.49
CA PRO A 104 0.27 23.08 11.63
C PRO A 104 -0.21 23.24 10.18
N VAL A 105 -1.21 22.46 9.77
CA VAL A 105 -1.89 22.61 8.48
C VAL A 105 -3.40 22.49 8.79
N LEU A 106 -4.14 23.54 8.50
CA LEU A 106 -5.61 23.60 8.57
C LEU A 106 -6.07 24.71 7.62
N ASP A 107 -5.93 24.47 6.32
CA ASP A 107 -6.57 25.28 5.29
C ASP A 107 -7.89 24.64 4.82
N ASP A 108 -8.59 25.30 3.89
CA ASP A 108 -9.85 24.78 3.35
C ASP A 108 -9.68 23.39 2.70
N VAL A 109 -8.48 23.06 2.20
CA VAL A 109 -8.14 21.78 1.59
C VAL A 109 -8.00 20.70 2.68
N ASP A 110 -7.26 20.97 3.76
CA ASP A 110 -7.16 20.04 4.87
C ASP A 110 -8.53 19.78 5.50
N ILE A 111 -9.37 20.80 5.62
CA ILE A 111 -10.73 20.63 6.14
C ILE A 111 -11.56 19.80 5.16
N ALA A 112 -11.48 20.03 3.85
CA ALA A 112 -12.20 19.24 2.86
C ALA A 112 -11.74 17.76 2.84
N VAL A 113 -10.43 17.52 2.87
CA VAL A 113 -9.86 16.17 2.93
C VAL A 113 -10.19 15.49 4.27
N THR A 114 -10.05 16.21 5.40
CA THR A 114 -10.31 15.68 6.75
C THR A 114 -11.80 15.47 7.04
N SER A 115 -12.68 16.33 6.53
CA SER A 115 -14.14 16.16 6.66
C SER A 115 -14.65 14.98 5.85
N GLN A 116 -13.98 14.63 4.74
CA GLN A 116 -14.19 13.35 4.06
C GLN A 116 -13.73 12.15 4.91
N LEU A 117 -12.81 12.33 5.87
CA LEU A 117 -12.42 11.29 6.84
C LEU A 117 -13.46 11.12 7.97
N GLY A 118 -14.43 12.04 8.11
CA GLY A 118 -15.21 12.19 9.35
C GLY A 118 -16.73 12.30 9.23
N LYS A 119 -17.34 12.41 8.03
CA LYS A 119 -18.82 12.45 7.89
C LYS A 119 -19.34 11.69 6.67
N ASP A 120 -20.02 10.57 6.94
CA ASP A 120 -21.08 9.92 6.14
C ASP A 120 -20.86 9.69 4.63
N VAL A 121 -19.76 9.06 4.21
CA VAL A 121 -19.66 8.45 2.87
C VAL A 121 -18.81 7.18 2.90
N LEU A 122 -19.45 6.03 3.14
CA LEU A 122 -18.95 4.65 2.95
C LEU A 122 -17.61 4.29 3.66
N PRO A 123 -17.40 3.05 4.11
CA PRO A 123 -16.12 2.64 4.69
C PRO A 123 -15.07 2.42 3.59
N ASP A 124 -14.71 3.44 2.79
CA ASP A 124 -13.64 3.33 1.80
C ASP A 124 -12.39 4.06 2.29
N HIS A 125 -11.87 3.48 3.38
CA HIS A 125 -10.52 3.48 3.92
C HIS A 125 -9.59 4.64 3.53
N VAL A 126 -9.27 5.42 4.55
CA VAL A 126 -8.06 6.23 4.69
C VAL A 126 -6.85 5.29 4.77
N GLY A 127 -6.56 4.52 3.72
CA GLY A 127 -5.44 3.57 3.67
C GLY A 127 -5.43 2.53 4.81
N GLU A 128 -5.82 1.29 4.55
CA GLU A 128 -5.64 0.21 5.51
C GLU A 128 -4.27 -0.47 5.34
N GLU A 129 -3.54 -0.67 6.44
CA GLU A 129 -2.34 -1.53 6.44
C GLU A 129 -2.77 -2.99 6.25
N LYS A 130 -2.44 -3.56 5.10
CA LYS A 130 -2.74 -4.95 4.72
C LYS A 130 -1.52 -5.63 4.12
N ARG A 131 -1.48 -6.95 4.19
CA ARG A 131 -0.56 -7.75 3.38
C ARG A 131 -1.25 -8.12 2.08
N ILE A 132 -0.69 -7.68 0.97
CA ILE A 132 -1.22 -7.94 -0.37
C ILE A 132 -0.13 -8.52 -1.26
N ALA A 133 -0.53 -9.21 -2.32
CA ALA A 133 0.36 -9.53 -3.41
C ALA A 133 0.25 -8.45 -4.49
N ILE A 134 1.39 -7.98 -4.97
CA ILE A 134 1.53 -6.89 -5.92
C ILE A 134 2.18 -7.48 -7.16
N LEU A 135 1.50 -7.36 -8.29
CA LEU A 135 1.93 -7.84 -9.58
C LEU A 135 2.27 -6.65 -10.48
N PHE A 136 3.46 -6.66 -11.06
CA PHE A 136 3.84 -5.82 -12.18
C PHE A 136 4.03 -6.69 -13.42
N ALA A 137 3.45 -6.27 -14.53
CA ALA A 137 3.69 -6.85 -15.84
C ALA A 137 4.15 -5.76 -16.81
N ASP A 138 5.13 -6.05 -17.67
CA ASP A 138 5.72 -5.11 -18.62
C ASP A 138 5.95 -5.77 -19.99
N ILE A 139 5.82 -5.03 -21.09
CA ILE A 139 6.06 -5.56 -22.43
C ILE A 139 7.56 -5.45 -22.76
N SER A 140 8.19 -6.61 -22.94
CA SER A 140 9.58 -6.68 -23.39
C SER A 140 9.74 -6.13 -24.80
N GLY A 141 10.61 -5.12 -24.94
CA GLY A 141 10.97 -4.54 -26.24
C GLY A 141 9.91 -3.61 -26.82
N TYR A 142 8.99 -3.10 -26.00
CA TYR A 142 7.92 -2.19 -26.44
C TYR A 142 8.40 -1.01 -27.27
N THR A 143 9.52 -0.37 -26.90
CA THR A 143 10.09 0.75 -27.68
C THR A 143 10.27 0.40 -29.15
N SER A 144 10.81 -0.80 -29.44
CA SER A 144 11.02 -1.26 -30.82
C SER A 144 9.71 -1.53 -31.57
N PHE A 145 8.66 -1.91 -30.85
CA PHE A 145 7.32 -2.10 -31.42
C PHE A 145 6.72 -0.76 -31.84
N VAL A 146 6.76 0.24 -30.95
CA VAL A 146 6.21 1.59 -31.21
C VAL A 146 6.91 2.28 -32.38
N GLU A 147 8.24 2.19 -32.46
CA GLU A 147 9.01 2.83 -33.54
C GLU A 147 8.71 2.23 -34.93
N SER A 148 8.17 1.01 -34.97
CA SER A 148 7.97 0.25 -36.20
C SER A 148 6.57 0.34 -36.80
N LEU A 149 5.61 0.95 -36.09
CA LEU A 149 4.21 0.98 -36.47
C LEU A 149 3.61 2.40 -36.44
N PRO A 150 2.57 2.68 -37.25
CA PRO A 150 1.78 3.89 -37.11
C PRO A 150 1.19 4.01 -35.68
N PRO A 151 1.12 5.21 -35.09
CA PRO A 151 0.65 5.40 -33.72
C PRO A 151 -0.74 4.82 -33.42
N TYR A 152 -1.67 4.87 -34.39
CA TYR A 152 -3.01 4.30 -34.21
C TYR A 152 -3.00 2.77 -34.14
N ASP A 153 -2.09 2.11 -34.85
CA ASP A 153 -1.94 0.65 -34.80
C ASP A 153 -1.34 0.22 -33.46
N VAL A 154 -0.37 1.00 -32.95
CA VAL A 154 0.19 0.81 -31.60
C VAL A 154 -0.91 0.90 -30.54
N VAL A 155 -1.74 1.96 -30.59
CA VAL A 155 -2.86 2.14 -29.66
C VAL A 155 -3.85 0.97 -29.74
N HIS A 156 -4.19 0.51 -30.95
CA HIS A 156 -5.08 -0.62 -31.12
C HIS A 156 -4.50 -1.92 -30.55
N ALA A 157 -3.23 -2.21 -30.79
CA ALA A 157 -2.55 -3.38 -30.23
C ALA A 157 -2.48 -3.34 -28.70
N LEU A 158 -2.16 -2.17 -28.12
CA LEU A 158 -2.11 -1.97 -26.67
C LEU A 158 -3.48 -2.10 -26.02
N ASN A 159 -4.53 -1.52 -26.59
CA ASN A 159 -5.88 -1.64 -26.04
C ASN A 159 -6.34 -3.10 -26.00
N ARG A 160 -5.97 -3.91 -27.00
CA ARG A 160 -6.24 -5.36 -26.99
C ARG A 160 -5.44 -6.08 -25.92
N TYR A 161 -4.16 -5.73 -25.77
CA TYR A 161 -3.32 -6.28 -24.71
C TYR A 161 -3.89 -5.97 -23.33
N PHE A 162 -4.16 -4.70 -23.02
CA PHE A 162 -4.70 -4.29 -21.72
C PHE A 162 -6.08 -4.89 -21.45
N TYR A 163 -6.95 -5.01 -22.45
CA TYR A 163 -8.23 -5.70 -22.30
C TYR A 163 -8.06 -7.16 -21.85
N LEU A 164 -7.11 -7.90 -22.46
CA LEU A 164 -6.85 -9.29 -22.11
C LEU A 164 -6.17 -9.42 -20.73
N MET A 165 -5.21 -8.55 -20.42
CA MET A 165 -4.53 -8.59 -19.12
C MET A 165 -5.49 -8.23 -17.97
N HIS A 166 -6.37 -7.25 -18.19
CA HIS A 166 -7.39 -6.88 -17.22
C HIS A 166 -8.33 -8.04 -16.91
N ALA A 167 -8.84 -8.72 -17.95
CA ALA A 167 -9.69 -9.89 -17.77
C ALA A 167 -9.00 -10.99 -16.96
N VAL A 168 -7.72 -11.29 -17.24
CA VAL A 168 -6.95 -12.28 -16.48
C VAL A 168 -6.82 -11.91 -15.00
N VAL A 169 -6.55 -10.63 -14.70
CA VAL A 169 -6.43 -10.14 -13.32
C VAL A 169 -7.76 -10.27 -12.59
N GLU A 170 -8.86 -9.81 -13.19
CA GLU A 170 -10.19 -9.89 -12.58
C GLU A 170 -10.66 -11.33 -12.37
N GLU A 171 -10.46 -12.21 -13.36
CA GLU A 171 -10.81 -13.63 -13.26
C GLU A 171 -10.02 -14.36 -12.16
N SER A 172 -8.83 -13.84 -11.83
CA SER A 172 -7.99 -14.34 -10.74
C SER A 172 -8.24 -13.62 -9.41
N GLY A 173 -9.30 -12.82 -9.27
CA GLY A 173 -9.64 -12.13 -8.03
C GLY A 173 -8.76 -10.91 -7.69
N GLY A 174 -8.03 -10.39 -8.66
CA GLY A 174 -7.20 -9.20 -8.51
C GLY A 174 -7.88 -7.91 -8.97
N TYR A 175 -7.25 -6.79 -8.63
CA TYR A 175 -7.66 -5.45 -9.03
C TYR A 175 -6.55 -4.79 -9.85
N VAL A 176 -6.86 -4.36 -11.08
CA VAL A 176 -5.95 -3.51 -11.85
C VAL A 176 -5.98 -2.09 -11.27
N SER A 177 -4.84 -1.65 -10.73
CA SER A 177 -4.71 -0.33 -10.12
C SER A 177 -4.33 0.74 -11.14
N ASP A 178 -3.40 0.41 -12.05
CA ASP A 178 -2.88 1.37 -12.99
C ASP A 178 -2.29 0.72 -14.25
N TYR A 179 -2.26 1.50 -15.32
CA TYR A 179 -1.51 1.21 -16.53
C TYR A 179 -0.31 2.16 -16.58
N VAL A 180 0.90 1.61 -16.40
CA VAL A 180 2.13 2.40 -16.29
C VAL A 180 2.94 2.24 -17.55
N GLY A 181 2.78 3.18 -18.49
CA GLY A 181 3.40 3.08 -19.82
C GLY A 181 2.78 1.93 -20.61
N ASP A 182 3.60 0.93 -20.93
CA ASP A 182 3.20 -0.34 -21.56
C ASP A 182 2.97 -1.48 -20.56
N GLY A 183 3.16 -1.21 -19.27
CA GLY A 183 2.96 -2.17 -18.20
C GLY A 183 1.63 -2.02 -17.45
N LEU A 184 1.39 -2.98 -16.56
CA LEU A 184 0.20 -3.07 -15.70
C LEU A 184 0.62 -3.30 -14.25
N LEU A 185 -0.07 -2.61 -13.34
CA LEU A 185 0.01 -2.81 -11.89
C LEU A 185 -1.30 -3.39 -11.37
N ALA A 186 -1.22 -4.54 -10.69
CA ALA A 186 -2.36 -5.18 -10.06
C ALA A 186 -2.10 -5.54 -8.59
N PHE A 187 -3.17 -5.56 -7.81
CA PHE A 187 -3.17 -5.96 -6.41
C PHE A 187 -4.09 -7.16 -6.19
N PHE A 188 -3.65 -8.08 -5.34
CA PHE A 188 -4.38 -9.28 -4.96
C PHE A 188 -4.44 -9.39 -3.44
N GLY A 189 -5.55 -9.93 -2.94
CA GLY A 189 -5.84 -10.04 -1.51
C GLY A 189 -6.20 -8.73 -0.82
N VAL A 190 -6.81 -7.80 -1.57
CA VAL A 190 -7.38 -6.57 -1.01
C VAL A 190 -8.53 -6.90 -0.06
N ASP A 191 -9.36 -7.87 -0.44
CA ASP A 191 -10.51 -8.35 0.33
C ASP A 191 -10.17 -9.59 1.18
N ASP A 192 -9.32 -10.49 0.68
CA ASP A 192 -8.87 -11.70 1.38
C ASP A 192 -7.36 -11.95 1.18
N GLU A 193 -6.57 -11.73 2.22
CA GLU A 193 -5.11 -11.90 2.16
C GLU A 193 -4.65 -13.35 1.99
N SER A 194 -5.52 -14.34 2.25
CA SER A 194 -5.15 -15.76 2.35
C SER A 194 -4.78 -16.39 1.01
N THR A 195 -5.38 -15.92 -0.09
CA THR A 195 -5.10 -16.42 -1.44
C THR A 195 -4.25 -15.45 -2.26
N ALA A 196 -3.90 -14.29 -1.71
CA ALA A 196 -3.28 -13.17 -2.40
C ALA A 196 -2.09 -13.59 -3.30
N ALA A 197 -1.14 -14.33 -2.75
CA ALA A 197 0.05 -14.73 -3.46
C ALA A 197 -0.24 -15.79 -4.54
N SER A 198 -1.10 -16.78 -4.24
CA SER A 198 -1.45 -17.80 -5.23
C SER A 198 -2.24 -17.23 -6.39
N ASP A 199 -3.16 -16.30 -6.12
CA ASP A 199 -3.98 -15.64 -7.12
C ASP A 199 -3.14 -14.76 -8.04
N ALA A 200 -2.19 -14.01 -7.47
CA ALA A 200 -1.25 -13.22 -8.25
C ALA A 200 -0.35 -14.10 -9.13
N VAL A 201 0.10 -15.25 -8.62
CA VAL A 201 0.94 -16.18 -9.41
C VAL A 201 0.14 -16.87 -10.51
N ALA A 202 -1.08 -17.30 -10.22
CA ALA A 202 -2.00 -17.87 -11.20
C ALA A 202 -2.30 -16.85 -12.31
N ALA A 203 -2.58 -15.60 -11.95
CA ALA A 203 -2.78 -14.51 -12.90
C ALA A 203 -1.54 -14.32 -13.80
N GLY A 204 -0.33 -14.28 -13.19
CA GLY A 204 0.92 -14.17 -13.95
C GLY A 204 1.10 -15.27 -14.99
N ILE A 205 0.80 -16.53 -14.64
CA ILE A 205 0.84 -17.67 -15.59
C ILE A 205 -0.21 -17.49 -16.69
N ALA A 206 -1.44 -17.16 -16.33
CA ALA A 206 -2.53 -16.97 -17.28
C ALA A 206 -2.27 -15.80 -18.25
N MET A 207 -1.53 -14.76 -17.84
CA MET A 207 -1.11 -13.66 -18.70
C MET A 207 -0.23 -14.14 -19.86
N PHE A 208 0.70 -15.09 -19.64
CA PHE A 208 1.51 -15.65 -20.71
C PHE A 208 0.65 -16.36 -21.76
N GLY A 209 -0.30 -17.20 -21.33
CA GLY A 209 -1.24 -17.85 -22.24
C GLY A 209 -2.14 -16.86 -22.99
N ALA A 210 -2.53 -15.75 -22.37
CA ALA A 210 -3.28 -14.68 -23.02
C ALA A 210 -2.44 -13.93 -24.07
N VAL A 211 -1.15 -13.67 -23.78
CA VAL A 211 -0.21 -13.07 -24.75
C VAL A 211 0.05 -13.99 -25.93
N GLU A 212 0.17 -15.30 -25.73
CA GLU A 212 0.29 -16.27 -26.82
C GLU A 212 -0.91 -16.22 -27.78
N ARG A 213 -2.13 -16.18 -27.23
CA ARG A 213 -3.35 -16.01 -28.03
C ARG A 213 -3.38 -14.67 -28.77
N LEU A 214 -2.92 -13.60 -28.13
CA LEU A 214 -2.79 -12.29 -28.77
C LEU A 214 -1.75 -12.31 -29.89
N ASN A 215 -0.64 -13.03 -29.72
CA ASN A 215 0.41 -13.14 -30.73
C ASN A 215 -0.05 -13.86 -32.00
N ALA A 216 -0.97 -14.83 -31.89
CA ALA A 216 -1.62 -15.44 -33.06
C ALA A 216 -2.42 -14.43 -33.91
N TYR A 217 -2.82 -13.29 -33.31
CA TYR A 217 -3.42 -12.16 -34.01
C TYR A 217 -2.39 -11.11 -34.46
N LEU A 218 -1.41 -10.77 -33.61
CA LEU A 218 -0.43 -9.72 -33.90
C LEU A 218 0.55 -10.11 -35.00
N ASP A 219 0.99 -11.38 -35.05
CA ASP A 219 2.02 -11.79 -36.00
C ASP A 219 1.54 -11.72 -37.47
N PRO A 220 0.36 -12.25 -37.85
CA PRO A 220 -0.13 -12.09 -39.22
C PRO A 220 -0.45 -10.64 -39.61
N MET A 221 -0.84 -9.81 -38.64
CA MET A 221 -1.30 -8.43 -38.90
C MET A 221 -0.15 -7.42 -38.96
N TYR A 222 0.86 -7.60 -38.12
CA TYR A 222 1.96 -6.63 -37.94
C TYR A 222 3.35 -7.23 -38.14
N GLY A 223 3.47 -8.57 -38.29
CA GLY A 223 4.75 -9.28 -38.37
C GLY A 223 5.55 -9.17 -37.07
N ARG A 224 4.87 -9.07 -35.93
CA ARG A 224 5.44 -8.81 -34.61
C ARG A 224 4.66 -9.55 -33.53
N THR A 225 5.35 -9.89 -32.45
CA THR A 225 4.78 -10.52 -31.26
C THR A 225 5.16 -9.73 -30.02
N PHE A 226 4.34 -9.85 -28.98
CA PHE A 226 4.64 -9.41 -27.64
C PHE A 226 5.27 -10.53 -26.83
N ARG A 227 6.21 -10.13 -25.97
CA ARG A 227 6.72 -10.91 -24.85
C ARG A 227 6.55 -10.05 -23.62
N ILE A 228 6.17 -10.65 -22.50
CA ILE A 228 5.98 -9.92 -21.25
C ILE A 228 6.97 -10.40 -20.19
N ARG A 229 7.23 -9.54 -19.22
CA ARG A 229 7.88 -9.89 -17.96
C ARG A 229 6.92 -9.64 -16.83
N VAL A 230 6.89 -10.53 -15.84
CA VAL A 230 6.02 -10.48 -14.68
C VAL A 230 6.87 -10.55 -13.41
N GLY A 231 6.58 -9.67 -12.47
CA GLY A 231 7.15 -9.66 -11.14
C GLY A 231 6.06 -9.67 -10.08
N VAL A 232 6.13 -10.59 -9.12
CA VAL A 232 5.20 -10.62 -7.99
C VAL A 232 5.94 -10.52 -6.66
N HIS A 233 5.43 -9.68 -5.76
CA HIS A 233 5.88 -9.59 -4.38
C HIS A 233 4.69 -9.62 -3.43
N TYR A 234 4.83 -10.34 -2.31
CA TYR A 234 3.87 -10.35 -1.22
C TYR A 234 4.45 -9.59 -0.03
N GLY A 235 3.74 -8.56 0.44
CA GLY A 235 4.27 -7.68 1.48
C GLY A 235 3.24 -6.71 2.05
N GLU A 236 3.62 -6.03 3.12
CA GLU A 236 2.79 -5.04 3.80
C GLU A 236 2.73 -3.72 3.01
N ALA A 237 1.53 -3.23 2.78
CA ALA A 237 1.26 -1.95 2.13
C ALA A 237 0.03 -1.28 2.75
N VAL A 238 -0.04 0.05 2.61
CA VAL A 238 -1.23 0.83 2.93
C VAL A 238 -2.10 0.87 1.67
N VAL A 239 -3.25 0.19 1.70
CA VAL A 239 -4.19 0.09 0.58
C VAL A 239 -5.35 1.05 0.80
N GLY A 240 -5.59 1.95 -0.15
CA GLY A 240 -6.70 2.88 -0.05
C GLY A 240 -7.02 3.54 -1.38
N THR A 241 -8.07 4.35 -1.40
CA THR A 241 -8.51 5.04 -2.61
C THR A 241 -7.82 6.40 -2.73
N ILE A 242 -7.17 6.66 -3.87
CA ILE A 242 -6.59 7.95 -4.21
C ILE A 242 -7.29 8.56 -5.42
N GLY A 243 -7.52 9.88 -5.40
CA GLY A 243 -8.14 10.62 -6.49
C GLY A 243 -9.30 11.49 -6.03
N ILE A 244 -9.84 12.28 -6.96
CA ILE A 244 -10.90 13.25 -6.71
C ILE A 244 -12.07 12.95 -7.65
N GLY A 245 -13.30 13.04 -7.13
CA GLY A 245 -14.52 12.79 -7.91
C GLY A 245 -14.54 11.39 -8.50
N ASP A 246 -14.84 11.31 -9.80
CA ASP A 246 -14.97 10.04 -10.55
C ASP A 246 -13.62 9.40 -10.92
N ILE A 247 -12.48 10.06 -10.64
CA ILE A 247 -11.13 9.57 -10.95
C ILE A 247 -10.49 8.93 -9.70
N ARG A 248 -11.32 8.28 -8.87
CA ARG A 248 -10.87 7.54 -7.70
C ARG A 248 -10.41 6.16 -8.12
N LYS A 249 -9.19 5.78 -7.71
CA LYS A 249 -8.65 4.44 -7.94
C LYS A 249 -8.08 3.84 -6.67
N LEU A 250 -8.16 2.51 -6.59
CA LEU A 250 -7.46 1.75 -5.56
C LEU A 250 -5.95 1.90 -5.77
N ALA A 251 -5.24 2.25 -4.72
CA ALA A 251 -3.78 2.41 -4.71
C ALA A 251 -3.19 1.74 -3.47
N ALA A 252 -1.98 1.24 -3.63
CA ALA A 252 -1.17 0.74 -2.52
C ALA A 252 0.04 1.67 -2.34
N PHE A 253 0.40 1.92 -1.09
CA PHE A 253 1.55 2.73 -0.72
C PHE A 253 2.46 1.96 0.22
N GLY A 254 3.75 1.98 -0.06
CA GLY A 254 4.73 1.33 0.78
C GLY A 254 5.92 0.83 0.00
N ASP A 255 6.86 0.27 0.76
CA ASP A 255 8.06 -0.32 0.23
C ASP A 255 7.78 -1.58 -0.62
N ALA A 256 6.70 -2.32 -0.30
CA ALA A 256 6.29 -3.52 -1.04
C ALA A 256 5.98 -3.23 -2.53
N VAL A 257 5.35 -2.10 -2.86
CA VAL A 257 5.05 -1.71 -4.26
C VAL A 257 6.34 -1.48 -5.05
N ASN A 258 7.30 -0.77 -4.45
CA ASN A 258 8.60 -0.53 -5.06
C ASN A 258 9.41 -1.82 -5.19
N TYR A 259 9.29 -2.74 -4.21
CA TYR A 259 9.93 -4.05 -4.28
C TYR A 259 9.38 -4.85 -5.46
N ALA A 260 8.06 -4.96 -5.60
CA ALA A 260 7.39 -5.68 -6.69
C ALA A 260 7.84 -5.20 -8.09
N SER A 261 7.88 -3.87 -8.29
CA SER A 261 8.38 -3.28 -9.55
C SER A 261 9.83 -3.69 -9.83
N ARG A 262 10.68 -3.77 -8.80
CA ARG A 262 12.08 -4.21 -8.98
C ARG A 262 12.20 -5.70 -9.25
N VAL A 263 11.31 -6.53 -8.67
CA VAL A 263 11.23 -7.96 -9.02
C VAL A 263 10.92 -8.12 -10.51
N GLU A 264 9.94 -7.38 -11.04
CA GLU A 264 9.64 -7.38 -12.48
C GLU A 264 10.88 -6.99 -13.28
N THR A 265 11.50 -5.85 -12.97
CA THR A 265 12.59 -5.32 -13.80
C THR A 265 13.83 -6.23 -13.77
N THR A 266 14.05 -6.96 -12.67
CA THR A 266 15.15 -7.93 -12.53
C THR A 266 15.06 -9.02 -13.60
N ASN A 267 13.86 -9.38 -14.09
CA ASN A 267 13.70 -10.37 -15.16
C ASN A 267 14.58 -10.06 -16.37
N LYS A 268 14.69 -8.77 -16.74
CA LYS A 268 15.54 -8.33 -17.85
C LYS A 268 17.02 -8.59 -17.61
N GLU A 269 17.47 -8.41 -16.37
CA GLU A 269 18.88 -8.50 -15.99
C GLU A 269 19.36 -9.96 -15.98
N VAL A 270 18.48 -10.90 -15.59
CA VAL A 270 18.80 -12.32 -15.43
C VAL A 270 18.24 -13.22 -16.53
N GLY A 271 17.52 -12.64 -17.50
CA GLY A 271 16.95 -13.35 -18.64
C GLY A 271 15.87 -14.35 -18.25
N THR A 272 14.99 -13.96 -17.32
CA THR A 272 13.76 -14.68 -16.96
C THR A 272 12.55 -13.91 -17.48
N ASP A 273 11.37 -14.52 -17.47
CA ASP A 273 10.11 -13.81 -17.78
C ASP A 273 9.18 -13.69 -16.58
N PHE A 274 9.26 -14.59 -15.59
CA PHE A 274 8.45 -14.52 -14.39
C PHE A 274 9.30 -14.75 -13.14
N LEU A 275 9.44 -13.70 -12.31
CA LEU A 275 10.06 -13.78 -10.99
C LEU A 275 9.06 -13.49 -9.87
N ILE A 276 9.24 -14.17 -8.76
CA ILE A 276 8.55 -13.88 -7.50
C ILE A 276 9.55 -13.66 -6.37
N SER A 277 9.21 -12.79 -5.43
CA SER A 277 9.99 -12.63 -4.20
C SER A 277 9.91 -13.88 -3.31
N ASP A 278 10.91 -14.09 -2.46
CA ASP A 278 10.89 -15.17 -1.45
C ASP A 278 9.63 -15.14 -0.56
N ALA A 279 9.20 -13.95 -0.14
CA ALA A 279 7.98 -13.76 0.64
C ALA A 279 6.71 -14.23 -0.08
N ALA A 280 6.65 -14.09 -1.41
CA ALA A 280 5.54 -14.61 -2.20
C ALA A 280 5.62 -16.14 -2.30
N ARG A 281 6.82 -16.70 -2.54
CA ARG A 281 7.07 -18.14 -2.60
C ARG A 281 6.66 -18.87 -1.33
N GLU A 282 6.91 -18.28 -0.16
CA GLU A 282 6.50 -18.81 1.14
C GLU A 282 4.98 -18.97 1.29
N GLN A 283 4.17 -18.15 0.61
CA GLN A 283 2.71 -18.22 0.66
C GLN A 283 2.10 -19.24 -0.33
N LEU A 284 2.90 -19.89 -1.17
CA LEU A 284 2.41 -20.81 -2.19
C LEU A 284 2.31 -22.26 -1.70
N ASP A 285 2.77 -22.56 -0.47
CA ASP A 285 2.74 -23.91 0.13
C ASP A 285 3.30 -25.02 -0.76
N GLY A 286 4.32 -24.70 -1.59
CA GLY A 286 4.94 -25.65 -2.51
C GLY A 286 4.13 -25.96 -3.77
N ARG A 287 3.03 -25.25 -4.03
CA ARG A 287 2.20 -25.42 -5.24
C ARG A 287 2.84 -24.88 -6.51
N ALA A 288 3.85 -24.03 -6.41
CA ALA A 288 4.53 -23.46 -7.57
C ALA A 288 5.66 -24.36 -8.07
N GLU A 289 5.70 -24.57 -9.38
CA GLU A 289 6.85 -25.16 -10.07
C GLU A 289 7.89 -24.05 -10.26
N LEU A 290 9.03 -24.18 -9.58
CA LEU A 290 10.08 -23.17 -9.55
C LEU A 290 11.29 -23.59 -10.39
N GLY A 291 11.86 -22.62 -11.09
CA GLY A 291 13.08 -22.75 -11.89
C GLY A 291 14.31 -22.25 -11.16
N ARG A 292 14.98 -21.26 -11.76
CA ARG A 292 16.20 -20.65 -11.19
C ARG A 292 15.91 -19.88 -9.90
N VAL A 293 16.82 -20.02 -8.93
CA VAL A 293 16.91 -19.12 -7.78
C VAL A 293 17.91 -18.02 -8.11
N VAL A 294 17.47 -16.76 -7.96
CA VAL A 294 18.26 -15.57 -8.28
C VAL A 294 18.54 -14.83 -6.97
N VAL A 295 19.81 -14.71 -6.62
CA VAL A 295 20.27 -13.88 -5.50
C VAL A 295 20.90 -12.63 -6.10
N THR A 296 20.29 -11.47 -5.84
CA THR A 296 20.75 -10.20 -6.43
C THR A 296 20.49 -9.01 -5.51
N GLU A 297 21.23 -7.92 -5.70
CA GLU A 297 20.87 -6.64 -5.11
C GLU A 297 19.82 -5.96 -5.98
N LEU A 298 18.70 -5.55 -5.37
CA LEU A 298 17.67 -4.81 -6.09
C LEU A 298 18.09 -3.34 -6.20
N ARG A 299 18.11 -2.80 -7.42
CA ARG A 299 18.56 -1.42 -7.69
C ARG A 299 18.03 -0.40 -6.68
N GLY A 300 18.91 0.18 -5.86
CA GLY A 300 18.55 1.19 -4.86
C GLY A 300 17.98 0.62 -3.56
N ARG A 301 18.22 -0.67 -3.26
CA ARG A 301 17.97 -1.31 -1.97
C ARG A 301 19.22 -2.15 -1.63
N PRO A 302 19.93 -1.81 -0.55
CA PRO A 302 21.13 -2.54 -0.18
C PRO A 302 20.76 -3.92 0.37
N GLY A 303 21.62 -4.91 0.11
CA GLY A 303 21.47 -6.28 0.60
C GLY A 303 21.04 -7.26 -0.48
N GLU A 304 21.39 -8.53 -0.25
CA GLU A 304 21.02 -9.62 -1.14
C GLU A 304 19.54 -9.98 -0.97
N HIS A 305 18.87 -10.16 -2.10
CA HIS A 305 17.47 -10.56 -2.17
C HIS A 305 17.33 -11.82 -3.00
N VAL A 306 16.56 -12.77 -2.47
CA VAL A 306 16.27 -14.04 -3.12
C VAL A 306 14.97 -13.93 -3.91
N LEU A 307 15.05 -14.22 -5.20
CA LEU A 307 13.92 -14.31 -6.12
C LEU A 307 13.87 -15.71 -6.73
N HIS A 308 12.66 -16.14 -7.10
CA HIS A 308 12.41 -17.45 -7.68
C HIS A 308 11.75 -17.30 -9.04
N GLU A 309 12.30 -17.99 -10.04
CA GLU A 309 11.66 -18.10 -11.35
C GLU A 309 10.45 -19.04 -11.25
N VAL A 310 9.32 -18.62 -11.81
CA VAL A 310 8.10 -19.43 -11.86
C VAL A 310 7.98 -20.04 -13.24
N LEU A 311 7.81 -21.37 -13.28
CA LEU A 311 7.59 -22.14 -14.51
C LEU A 311 6.13 -22.60 -14.64
N GLY A 312 5.44 -22.76 -13.51
CA GLY A 312 4.05 -23.22 -13.47
C GLY A 312 3.46 -23.19 -12.06
N LEU A 313 2.18 -23.54 -11.95
CA LEU A 313 1.44 -23.67 -10.69
C LEU A 313 0.60 -24.94 -10.79
N ALA A 314 0.71 -25.82 -9.79
CA ALA A 314 -0.10 -27.01 -9.70
C ALA A 314 -1.53 -26.66 -9.26
N ASP A 315 -2.52 -27.33 -9.86
CA ASP A 315 -3.92 -27.21 -9.45
C ASP A 315 -4.11 -27.73 -8.03
N ALA A 316 -5.03 -27.11 -7.28
CA ALA A 316 -5.41 -27.55 -5.93
C ALA A 316 -6.05 -28.95 -5.89
N ASP A 317 -6.46 -29.49 -7.04
CA ASP A 317 -7.18 -30.77 -7.21
C ASP A 317 -6.34 -31.85 -7.95
N GLY A 318 -5.04 -31.96 -7.66
CA GLY A 318 -4.18 -33.08 -8.08
C GLY A 318 -4.07 -34.16 -7.00
N PRO A 319 -4.13 -35.47 -7.34
CA PRO A 319 -4.36 -36.53 -6.35
C PRO A 319 -3.22 -36.60 -5.35
N ALA A 320 -3.58 -36.80 -4.07
CA ALA A 320 -2.65 -37.26 -3.05
C ALA A 320 -1.86 -38.42 -3.63
N THR A 321 -0.55 -38.21 -3.83
CA THR A 321 0.36 -39.28 -4.21
C THR A 321 0.26 -40.34 -3.14
N SER A 322 -0.42 -41.43 -3.46
CA SER A 322 -0.33 -42.66 -2.71
C SER A 322 1.12 -43.11 -2.79
N ASP A 323 1.79 -43.08 -1.65
CA ASP A 323 3.03 -43.82 -1.44
C ASP A 323 2.76 -45.30 -1.77
N ASP A 324 3.31 -45.76 -2.89
CA ASP A 324 3.49 -47.17 -3.23
C ASP A 324 4.87 -47.33 -3.87
N GLU A 325 5.87 -47.63 -3.02
CA GLU A 325 6.84 -48.75 -3.09
C GLU A 325 8.10 -48.50 -2.24
#